data_AF-X0QUF6-F1
#
_entry.id   AF-X0QUF6-F1
#
_cell.length_a   1.000
_cell.length_b   1.000
_cell.length_c   1.000
_cell.angle_alpha   90.00
_cell.angle_beta   90.00
_cell.angle_gamma   90.00
#
_symmetry.space_group_name_H-M   'P 1'
#
loop_
_entity.id
_entity.type
_entity.pdbx_description
1 polymer ?
#
loop_
_entity_poly.entity_id
_entity_poly.type
_entity_poly.pdbx_seq_one_letter_code
_entity_poly.pdbx_strand_id
1 'polypeptide(L)'
;MDGYAIAKGSQLSESSTIEIVGESQAGSAYTGETAAGQGIRIFTGAVVPDCCDTVIMQENTNFADIRATVDKSRPYNITLTQTAKVDDNIRSQGEEIESGEAVLKIGKRLNPADISLLANLGISQVNVFQPLVVGVLATGDELVSIGNELQSLAQIYNSNTPTLKSLLSDLPITIRDYGIIPDNLEQTTIAVNEAMQDCDVLISTAGVSVGDYDFLTTVIETLGQINHYKVAMKLVSLLYLVN
;
A
#
# COMPACT_ATOMS: atom_id res chain seq x y z
N MET A 1 6.85 15.17 -22.66
CA MET A 1 7.98 16.10 -22.77
C MET A 1 7.46 17.41 -23.33
N ASP A 2 8.14 18.51 -23.08
CA ASP A 2 7.77 19.81 -23.62
C ASP A 2 8.32 19.95 -25.04
N GLY A 3 7.47 20.36 -25.97
CA GLY A 3 7.83 20.35 -27.38
C GLY A 3 6.70 20.76 -28.29
N TYR A 4 6.60 20.10 -29.44
CA TYR A 4 5.70 20.45 -30.52
C TYR A 4 5.00 19.21 -31.06
N ALA A 5 3.67 19.19 -30.98
CA ALA A 5 2.85 18.20 -31.68
C ALA A 5 2.73 18.61 -33.14
N ILE A 6 3.15 17.75 -34.06
CA ILE A 6 3.25 18.04 -35.49
C ILE A 6 2.05 17.45 -36.23
N ALA A 7 1.45 18.21 -37.12
CA ALA A 7 0.31 17.79 -37.92
C ALA A 7 0.63 16.57 -38.78
N LYS A 8 -0.36 15.68 -38.93
CA LYS A 8 -0.27 14.47 -39.76
C LYS A 8 0.16 14.80 -41.19
N GLY A 9 1.09 14.02 -41.73
CA GLY A 9 1.60 14.19 -43.10
C GLY A 9 2.60 15.34 -43.29
N SER A 10 3.06 15.97 -42.22
CA SER A 10 4.14 16.97 -42.27
C SER A 10 5.50 16.33 -42.59
N GLN A 11 6.41 17.13 -43.15
CA GLN A 11 7.79 16.71 -43.35
C GLN A 11 8.56 16.76 -42.02
N LEU A 12 9.13 15.62 -41.62
CA LEU A 12 9.83 15.44 -40.34
C LEU A 12 11.35 15.34 -40.49
N SER A 13 11.92 15.64 -41.66
CA SER A 13 13.37 15.61 -41.86
C SER A 13 14.06 16.77 -41.14
N GLU A 14 15.32 16.60 -40.81
CA GLU A 14 16.20 17.69 -40.37
C GLU A 14 16.07 18.92 -41.28
N SER A 15 16.15 20.11 -40.69
CA SER A 15 15.97 21.41 -41.37
C SER A 15 14.57 21.69 -41.92
N SER A 16 13.59 20.81 -41.70
CA SER A 16 12.19 21.13 -42.02
C SER A 16 11.70 22.27 -41.13
N THR A 17 10.89 23.16 -41.71
CA THR A 17 10.27 24.27 -40.99
C THR A 17 8.81 23.93 -40.73
N ILE A 18 8.36 24.11 -39.48
CA ILE A 18 6.98 23.89 -39.05
C ILE A 18 6.43 25.19 -38.48
N GLU A 19 5.23 25.57 -38.93
CA GLU A 19 4.50 26.73 -38.41
C GLU A 19 3.69 26.32 -37.18
N ILE A 20 4.00 26.91 -36.03
CA ILE A 20 3.30 26.67 -34.78
C ILE A 20 2.10 27.60 -34.70
N VAL A 21 0.90 27.06 -34.74
CA VAL A 21 -0.37 27.81 -34.88
C VAL A 21 -1.23 27.80 -33.63
N GLY A 22 -0.79 27.13 -32.57
CA GLY A 22 -1.54 27.05 -31.33
C GLY A 22 -0.73 26.41 -30.20
N GLU A 23 -1.41 26.22 -29.08
CA GLU A 23 -0.83 25.69 -27.85
C GLU A 23 -1.79 24.71 -27.17
N SER A 24 -1.27 23.60 -26.65
CA SER A 24 -1.98 22.58 -25.88
C SER A 24 -1.28 22.37 -24.54
N GLN A 25 -1.99 22.60 -23.44
CA GLN A 25 -1.46 22.50 -22.08
C GLN A 25 -2.22 21.45 -21.26
N ALA A 26 -1.61 20.98 -20.15
CA ALA A 26 -2.30 20.10 -19.23
C ALA A 26 -3.60 20.75 -18.71
N GLY A 27 -4.73 20.04 -18.83
CA GLY A 27 -6.05 20.55 -18.48
C GLY A 27 -6.73 21.46 -19.51
N SER A 28 -6.03 21.86 -20.58
CA SER A 28 -6.60 22.66 -21.68
C SER A 28 -6.02 22.22 -23.02
N ALA A 29 -6.65 21.21 -23.62
CA ALA A 29 -6.24 20.67 -24.91
C ALA A 29 -6.58 21.64 -26.06
N TYR A 30 -5.72 21.68 -27.08
CA TYR A 30 -6.02 22.35 -28.33
C TYR A 30 -7.08 21.57 -29.12
N THR A 31 -8.15 22.25 -29.55
CA THR A 31 -9.31 21.65 -30.24
C THR A 31 -9.49 22.13 -31.68
N GLY A 32 -8.56 22.92 -32.20
CA GLY A 32 -8.59 23.38 -33.60
C GLY A 32 -8.04 22.34 -34.57
N GLU A 33 -8.04 22.70 -35.85
CA GLU A 33 -7.45 21.91 -36.93
C GLU A 33 -6.04 22.40 -37.27
N THR A 34 -5.22 21.51 -37.82
CA THR A 34 -3.90 21.85 -38.37
C THR A 34 -3.75 21.27 -39.77
N ALA A 35 -2.99 21.96 -40.61
CA ALA A 35 -2.59 21.48 -41.94
C ALA A 35 -1.17 20.89 -41.90
N ALA A 36 -0.82 20.07 -42.89
CA ALA A 36 0.55 19.57 -43.04
C ALA A 36 1.55 20.75 -43.13
N GLY A 37 2.65 20.65 -42.38
CA GLY A 37 3.60 21.75 -42.17
C GLY A 37 3.27 22.65 -40.98
N GLN A 38 2.17 22.40 -40.26
CA GLN A 38 1.82 23.10 -39.03
C GLN A 38 2.00 22.22 -37.79
N GLY A 39 2.04 22.85 -36.63
CA GLY A 39 2.15 22.18 -35.35
C GLY A 39 1.60 23.00 -34.20
N ILE A 40 1.53 22.38 -33.03
CA ILE A 40 0.99 22.93 -31.79
C ILE A 40 2.08 22.83 -30.73
N ARG A 41 2.36 23.95 -30.03
CA ARG A 41 3.23 23.90 -28.85
C ARG A 41 2.53 23.04 -27.79
N ILE A 42 3.18 21.96 -27.35
CA ILE A 42 2.59 21.01 -26.41
C ILE A 42 3.47 20.84 -25.17
N PHE A 43 2.86 20.80 -23.99
CA PHE A 43 3.56 20.61 -22.73
C PHE A 43 3.38 19.20 -22.18
N THR A 44 4.30 18.80 -21.30
CA THR A 44 4.27 17.48 -20.67
C THR A 44 2.93 17.24 -19.95
N GLY A 45 2.28 16.12 -20.27
CA GLY A 45 0.98 15.75 -19.72
C GLY A 45 -0.23 16.33 -20.46
N ALA A 46 -0.02 17.15 -21.50
CA ALA A 46 -1.11 17.59 -22.38
C ALA A 46 -1.53 16.48 -23.36
N VAL A 47 -2.80 16.49 -23.74
CA VAL A 47 -3.35 15.60 -24.77
C VAL A 47 -2.82 16.02 -26.14
N VAL A 48 -2.30 15.06 -26.90
CA VAL A 48 -1.90 15.27 -28.31
C VAL A 48 -3.17 15.49 -29.13
N PRO A 49 -3.30 16.60 -29.88
CA PRO A 49 -4.48 16.85 -30.71
C PRO A 49 -4.66 15.78 -31.79
N ASP A 50 -5.91 15.44 -32.13
CA ASP A 50 -6.23 14.39 -33.12
C ASP A 50 -5.64 14.66 -34.52
N CYS A 51 -5.36 15.91 -34.84
CA CYS A 51 -4.74 16.33 -36.10
C CYS A 51 -3.21 16.10 -36.13
N CYS A 52 -2.60 15.72 -35.00
CA CYS A 52 -1.17 15.45 -34.87
C CYS A 52 -0.87 13.97 -34.65
N ASP A 53 0.31 13.51 -35.05
CA ASP A 53 0.78 12.12 -34.88
C ASP A 53 2.20 12.01 -34.34
N THR A 54 2.87 13.12 -34.09
CA THR A 54 4.29 13.13 -33.68
C THR A 54 4.54 14.24 -32.69
N VAL A 55 5.32 14.00 -31.63
CA VAL A 55 5.77 15.04 -30.71
C VAL A 55 7.29 15.20 -30.81
N ILE A 56 7.76 16.40 -31.12
CA ILE A 56 9.19 16.71 -31.18
C ILE A 56 9.57 17.52 -29.94
N MET A 57 10.56 17.05 -29.18
CA MET A 57 11.14 17.78 -28.04
C MET A 57 11.63 19.16 -28.48
N GLN A 58 11.42 20.19 -27.66
CA GLN A 58 11.90 21.55 -27.99
C GLN A 58 13.42 21.62 -28.16
N GLU A 59 14.18 20.74 -27.50
CA GLU A 59 15.63 20.60 -27.61
C GLU A 59 16.07 20.13 -29.01
N ASN A 60 15.16 19.47 -29.74
CA ASN A 60 15.38 18.99 -31.11
C ASN A 60 14.88 20.01 -32.15
N THR A 61 14.82 21.28 -31.77
CA THR A 61 14.40 22.40 -32.61
C THR A 61 15.30 23.62 -32.37
N ASN A 62 15.24 24.60 -33.26
CA ASN A 62 15.91 25.89 -33.06
C ASN A 62 15.26 26.79 -31.99
N PHE A 63 14.29 26.29 -31.21
CA PHE A 63 13.54 27.11 -30.26
C PHE A 63 14.43 27.82 -29.24
N ALA A 64 15.51 27.18 -28.80
CA ALA A 64 16.46 27.79 -27.86
C ALA A 64 17.03 29.12 -28.37
N ASP A 65 17.22 29.25 -29.69
CA ASP A 65 17.80 30.42 -30.35
C ASP A 65 16.76 31.51 -30.59
N ILE A 66 15.52 31.13 -30.90
CA ILE A 66 14.44 32.07 -31.29
C ILE A 66 13.51 32.45 -30.13
N ARG A 67 13.54 31.75 -29.00
CA ARG A 67 12.59 31.96 -27.88
C ARG A 67 12.53 33.38 -27.32
N ALA A 68 13.61 34.15 -27.44
CA ALA A 68 13.70 35.52 -26.92
C ALA A 68 13.09 36.55 -27.87
N THR A 69 12.94 36.22 -29.16
CA THR A 69 12.50 37.14 -30.22
C THR A 69 11.13 36.79 -30.79
N VAL A 70 10.65 35.57 -30.56
CA VAL A 70 9.35 35.08 -31.03
C VAL A 70 8.20 35.61 -30.17
N ASP A 71 7.22 36.21 -30.83
CA ASP A 71 5.91 36.54 -30.24
C ASP A 71 5.00 35.30 -30.26
N LYS A 72 4.85 34.65 -29.11
CA LYS A 72 4.04 33.43 -28.96
C LYS A 72 2.52 33.68 -29.00
N SER A 73 2.09 34.95 -29.04
CA SER A 73 0.67 35.28 -29.21
C SER A 73 0.19 35.13 -30.66
N ARG A 74 1.10 34.85 -31.58
CA ARG A 74 0.87 34.70 -33.02
C ARG A 74 1.55 33.43 -33.54
N PRO A 75 1.17 32.97 -34.74
CA PRO A 75 1.90 31.87 -35.38
C PRO A 75 3.37 32.21 -35.57
N TYR A 76 4.25 31.22 -35.35
CA TYR A 76 5.69 31.35 -35.50
C TYR A 76 6.31 30.07 -36.02
N ASN A 77 7.48 30.17 -36.66
CA ASN A 77 8.15 29.03 -37.25
C ASN A 77 9.23 28.47 -36.33
N ILE A 78 9.29 27.14 -36.24
CA ILE A 78 10.43 26.40 -35.71
C ILE A 78 11.11 25.62 -36.84
N THR A 79 12.37 25.31 -36.66
CA THR A 79 13.13 24.43 -37.56
C THR A 79 13.64 23.23 -36.77
N LEU A 80 13.46 22.04 -37.34
CA LEU A 80 13.92 20.78 -36.76
C LEU A 80 15.45 20.69 -36.84
N THR A 81 16.11 20.38 -35.73
CA THR A 81 17.58 20.18 -35.71
C THR A 81 17.99 18.75 -36.02
N GLN A 82 17.05 17.82 -36.07
CA GLN A 82 17.26 16.44 -36.50
C GLN A 82 15.97 15.84 -37.09
N THR A 83 16.10 14.72 -37.79
CA THR A 83 14.96 13.99 -38.34
C THR A 83 14.17 13.28 -37.23
N ALA A 84 12.85 13.44 -37.22
CA ALA A 84 11.92 12.73 -36.32
C ALA A 84 11.17 11.61 -37.05
N LYS A 85 10.61 10.67 -36.29
CA LYS A 85 9.74 9.60 -36.82
C LYS A 85 8.31 9.82 -36.37
N VAL A 86 7.38 9.32 -37.18
CA VAL A 86 5.96 9.27 -36.82
C VAL A 86 5.80 8.50 -35.51
N ASP A 87 4.87 8.95 -34.65
CA ASP A 87 4.57 8.44 -33.31
C ASP A 87 5.67 8.67 -32.25
N ASP A 88 6.76 9.39 -32.58
CA ASP A 88 7.78 9.72 -31.58
C ASP A 88 7.18 10.53 -30.42
N ASN A 89 7.57 10.13 -29.20
CA ASN A 89 7.27 10.82 -27.93
C ASN A 89 5.78 10.96 -27.58
N ILE A 90 4.92 10.11 -28.14
CA ILE A 90 3.51 9.99 -27.76
C ILE A 90 3.34 8.82 -26.82
N ARG A 91 2.62 9.05 -25.72
CA ARG A 91 2.15 7.99 -24.82
C ARG A 91 0.73 7.60 -25.19
N SER A 92 0.52 6.33 -25.49
CA SER A 92 -0.79 5.85 -25.96
C SER A 92 -1.75 5.66 -24.81
N GLN A 93 -3.05 5.87 -25.08
CA GLN A 93 -4.08 5.56 -24.10
C GLN A 93 -4.02 4.07 -23.74
N GLY A 94 -3.94 3.77 -22.45
CA GLY A 94 -3.88 2.40 -21.94
C GLY A 94 -2.49 1.74 -22.00
N GLU A 95 -1.42 2.49 -22.34
CA GLU A 95 -0.07 1.89 -22.42
C GLU A 95 0.45 1.34 -21.08
N GLU A 96 0.01 1.92 -19.95
CA GLU A 96 0.40 1.47 -18.62
C GLU A 96 -0.61 0.48 -18.03
N ILE A 97 -1.90 0.77 -18.15
CA ILE A 97 -3.00 -0.01 -17.58
C ILE A 97 -4.21 0.07 -18.51
N GLU A 98 -4.77 -1.08 -18.87
CA GLU A 98 -5.99 -1.14 -19.67
C GLU A 98 -7.26 -1.14 -18.82
N SER A 99 -8.37 -0.68 -19.39
CA SER A 99 -9.66 -0.75 -18.71
C SER A 99 -10.07 -2.20 -18.47
N GLY A 100 -10.40 -2.52 -17.22
CA GLY A 100 -10.77 -3.88 -16.80
C GLY A 100 -9.59 -4.76 -16.38
N GLU A 101 -8.35 -4.26 -16.47
CA GLU A 101 -7.18 -4.97 -15.98
C GLU A 101 -7.16 -5.06 -14.44
N ALA A 102 -6.76 -6.22 -13.92
CA ALA A 102 -6.61 -6.42 -12.48
C ALA A 102 -5.25 -5.88 -11.98
N VAL A 103 -5.28 -4.67 -11.42
CA VAL A 103 -4.08 -3.98 -10.91
C VAL A 103 -3.60 -4.46 -9.54
N LEU A 104 -4.49 -5.04 -8.74
CA LEU A 104 -4.21 -5.61 -7.41
C LEU A 104 -4.96 -6.94 -7.24
N LYS A 105 -4.38 -7.86 -6.47
CA LYS A 105 -4.99 -9.17 -6.16
C LYS A 105 -5.47 -9.22 -4.72
N ILE A 106 -6.56 -9.95 -4.48
CA ILE A 106 -7.08 -10.25 -3.14
C ILE A 106 -5.98 -10.92 -2.31
N GLY A 107 -5.87 -10.52 -1.04
CA GLY A 107 -4.85 -11.02 -0.11
C GLY A 107 -3.52 -10.26 -0.15
N LYS A 108 -3.35 -9.31 -1.08
CA LYS A 108 -2.19 -8.42 -1.07
C LYS A 108 -2.29 -7.43 0.09
N ARG A 109 -1.22 -7.33 0.90
CA ARG A 109 -1.06 -6.28 1.91
C ARG A 109 -0.74 -4.96 1.20
N LEU A 110 -1.58 -3.96 1.42
CA LEU A 110 -1.41 -2.64 0.83
C LEU A 110 -0.17 -1.94 1.38
N ASN A 111 0.59 -1.32 0.49
CA ASN A 111 1.73 -0.46 0.79
C ASN A 111 1.54 0.93 0.12
N PRO A 112 2.42 1.91 0.37
CA PRO A 112 2.26 3.25 -0.18
C PRO A 112 2.15 3.34 -1.72
N ALA A 113 2.83 2.46 -2.45
CA ALA A 113 2.73 2.43 -3.91
C ALA A 113 1.35 1.95 -4.37
N ASP A 114 0.76 0.99 -3.67
CA ASP A 114 -0.60 0.51 -3.98
C ASP A 114 -1.64 1.60 -3.71
N ILE A 115 -1.46 2.40 -2.66
CA ILE A 115 -2.33 3.56 -2.37
C ILE A 115 -2.21 4.61 -3.48
N SER A 116 -1.00 4.91 -3.95
CA SER A 116 -0.77 5.84 -5.07
C SER A 116 -1.45 5.36 -6.35
N LEU A 117 -1.33 4.07 -6.66
CA LEU A 117 -1.97 3.44 -7.81
C LEU A 117 -3.50 3.55 -7.75
N LEU A 118 -4.11 3.18 -6.62
CA LEU A 118 -5.55 3.30 -6.42
C LEU A 118 -6.04 4.74 -6.58
N ALA A 119 -5.31 5.71 -6.02
CA ALA A 119 -5.63 7.12 -6.15
C ALA A 119 -5.52 7.62 -7.59
N ASN A 120 -4.49 7.19 -8.33
CA ASN A 120 -4.31 7.53 -9.75
C ASN A 120 -5.48 7.02 -10.60
N LEU A 121 -6.00 5.84 -10.27
CA LEU A 121 -7.19 5.24 -10.90
C LEU A 121 -8.52 5.84 -10.43
N GLY A 122 -8.51 6.83 -9.54
CA GLY A 122 -9.71 7.46 -8.99
C GLY A 122 -10.49 6.59 -7.99
N ILE A 123 -9.87 5.53 -7.46
CA ILE A 123 -10.49 4.62 -6.49
C ILE A 123 -10.27 5.18 -5.08
N SER A 124 -11.33 5.72 -4.48
CA SER A 124 -11.28 6.34 -3.15
C SER A 124 -11.52 5.36 -1.99
N GLN A 125 -12.09 4.19 -2.27
CA GLN A 125 -12.41 3.18 -1.27
C GLN A 125 -12.14 1.78 -1.81
N VAL A 126 -11.64 0.91 -0.94
CA VAL A 126 -11.40 -0.50 -1.24
C VAL A 126 -11.89 -1.37 -0.09
N ASN A 127 -12.36 -2.56 -0.43
CA ASN A 127 -12.69 -3.57 0.57
C ASN A 127 -11.40 -4.21 1.09
N VAL A 128 -11.26 -4.24 2.41
CA VAL A 128 -10.14 -4.88 3.11
C VAL A 128 -10.66 -5.91 4.11
N PHE A 129 -9.82 -6.87 4.46
CA PHE A 129 -10.10 -7.75 5.58
C PHE A 129 -10.09 -6.95 6.88
N GLN A 130 -10.97 -7.33 7.81
CA GLN A 130 -10.96 -6.74 9.14
C GLN A 130 -9.68 -7.17 9.89
N PRO A 131 -9.13 -6.30 10.76
CA PRO A 131 -8.07 -6.69 11.68
C PRO A 131 -8.49 -7.90 12.51
N LEU A 132 -7.59 -8.87 12.70
CA LEU A 132 -7.85 -9.97 13.63
C LEU A 132 -7.94 -9.45 15.06
N VAL A 133 -8.85 -10.00 15.85
CA VAL A 133 -8.95 -9.76 17.27
C VAL A 133 -8.15 -10.81 18.03
N VAL A 134 -7.09 -10.37 18.69
CA VAL A 134 -6.18 -11.22 19.46
C VAL A 134 -6.39 -10.98 20.96
N GLY A 135 -6.92 -11.98 21.64
CA GLY A 135 -7.02 -12.03 23.09
C GLY A 135 -5.67 -12.37 23.72
N VAL A 136 -5.32 -11.69 24.80
CA VAL A 136 -4.17 -12.01 25.65
C VAL A 136 -4.66 -12.21 27.07
N LEU A 137 -4.26 -13.32 27.68
CA LEU A 137 -4.49 -13.58 29.10
C LEU A 137 -3.21 -14.09 29.77
N ALA A 138 -3.09 -13.81 31.05
CA ALA A 138 -2.09 -14.42 31.91
C ALA A 138 -2.79 -15.23 32.99
N THR A 139 -2.15 -16.27 33.51
CA THR A 139 -2.60 -16.98 34.70
C THR A 139 -1.43 -17.17 35.65
N GLY A 140 -1.72 -17.29 36.94
CA GLY A 140 -0.73 -17.52 37.98
C GLY A 140 -0.99 -16.64 39.20
N ASP A 141 -1.18 -17.27 40.36
CA ASP A 141 -1.37 -16.58 41.63
C ASP A 141 -0.11 -15.82 42.10
N GLU A 142 1.05 -16.13 41.52
CA GLU A 142 2.29 -15.38 41.71
C GLU A 142 2.28 -14.02 41.00
N LEU A 143 1.44 -13.84 39.97
CA LEU A 143 1.52 -12.68 39.09
C LEU A 143 0.85 -11.44 39.68
N VAL A 144 1.57 -10.33 39.61
CA VAL A 144 1.08 -9.00 40.02
C VAL A 144 1.17 -8.04 38.85
N SER A 145 0.11 -7.23 38.66
CA SER A 145 0.07 -6.18 37.65
C SER A 145 1.13 -5.11 37.91
N ILE A 146 1.71 -4.58 36.83
CA ILE A 146 2.67 -3.46 36.90
C ILE A 146 2.00 -2.25 37.55
N GLY A 147 2.69 -1.65 38.52
CA GLY A 147 2.21 -0.48 39.28
C GLY A 147 1.66 -0.82 40.67
N ASN A 148 1.41 -2.10 40.96
CA ASN A 148 1.07 -2.56 42.30
C ASN A 148 2.33 -2.95 43.09
N GLU A 149 2.29 -2.87 44.42
CA GLU A 149 3.39 -3.37 45.26
C GLU A 149 3.36 -4.90 45.38
N LEU A 150 4.54 -5.52 45.42
CA LEU A 150 4.67 -6.94 45.77
C LEU A 150 4.47 -7.11 47.28
N GLN A 151 3.51 -7.93 47.66
CA GLN A 151 3.15 -8.17 49.06
C GLN A 151 3.90 -9.37 49.66
N SER A 152 4.53 -10.21 48.84
CA SER A 152 5.28 -11.37 49.32
C SER A 152 6.46 -11.72 48.40
N LEU A 153 7.41 -12.52 48.92
CA LEU A 153 8.51 -13.08 48.14
C LEU A 153 8.07 -14.11 47.08
N ALA A 154 6.82 -14.58 47.17
CA ALA A 154 6.24 -15.52 46.20
C ALA A 154 5.59 -14.80 45.01
N GLN A 155 5.57 -13.47 45.00
CA GLN A 155 4.99 -12.68 43.92
C GLN A 155 6.05 -12.15 42.96
N ILE A 156 5.69 -12.11 41.68
CA ILE A 156 6.48 -11.52 40.61
C ILE A 156 5.57 -10.66 39.72
N TYR A 157 6.17 -9.74 38.98
CA TYR A 157 5.42 -8.91 38.05
C TYR A 157 5.07 -9.66 36.76
N ASN A 158 3.86 -9.45 36.24
CA ASN A 158 3.51 -9.89 34.89
C ASN A 158 4.24 -9.05 33.83
N SER A 159 5.38 -9.56 33.37
CA SER A 159 6.19 -8.95 32.31
C SER A 159 5.86 -9.47 30.91
N ASN A 160 5.23 -10.65 30.80
CA ASN A 160 4.94 -11.29 29.53
C ASN A 160 3.83 -10.58 28.76
N THR A 161 2.74 -10.22 29.44
CA THR A 161 1.61 -9.52 28.79
C THR A 161 2.04 -8.20 28.13
N PRO A 162 2.72 -7.25 28.81
CA PRO A 162 3.18 -6.03 28.15
C PRO A 162 4.22 -6.28 27.05
N THR A 163 5.07 -7.30 27.20
CA THR A 163 6.04 -7.69 26.16
C THR A 163 5.33 -8.19 24.90
N LEU A 164 4.34 -9.08 25.04
CA LEU A 164 3.57 -9.62 23.93
C LEU A 164 2.79 -8.51 23.21
N LYS A 165 2.13 -7.63 23.96
CA LYS A 165 1.44 -6.46 23.37
C LYS A 165 2.39 -5.58 22.56
N SER A 166 3.61 -5.37 23.04
CA SER A 166 4.64 -4.62 22.31
C SER A 166 5.04 -5.32 21.01
N LEU A 167 5.32 -6.63 21.05
CA LEU A 167 5.67 -7.42 19.86
C LEU A 167 4.58 -7.44 18.80
N LEU A 168 3.32 -7.37 19.23
CA LEU A 168 2.16 -7.39 18.35
C LEU A 168 1.75 -5.99 17.84
N SER A 169 2.32 -4.91 18.38
CA SER A 169 1.84 -3.54 18.13
C SER A 169 1.96 -3.06 16.68
N ASP A 170 2.91 -3.60 15.92
CA ASP A 170 3.12 -3.28 14.49
C ASP A 170 2.22 -4.08 13.54
N LEU A 171 1.44 -5.03 14.06
CA LEU A 171 0.51 -5.83 13.27
C LEU A 171 -0.86 -5.14 13.17
N PRO A 172 -1.56 -5.27 12.03
CA PRO A 172 -2.92 -4.74 11.86
C PRO A 172 -3.93 -5.65 12.58
N ILE A 173 -3.86 -5.67 13.90
CA ILE A 173 -4.72 -6.47 14.78
C ILE A 173 -5.34 -5.58 15.86
N THR A 174 -6.40 -6.08 16.49
CA THR A 174 -6.98 -5.49 17.71
C THR A 174 -6.63 -6.39 18.88
N ILE A 175 -6.03 -5.84 19.94
CA ILE A 175 -5.68 -6.62 21.14
C ILE A 175 -6.77 -6.46 22.20
N ARG A 176 -7.30 -7.59 22.70
CA ARG A 176 -8.12 -7.64 23.92
C ARG A 176 -7.29 -8.21 25.06
N ASP A 177 -7.22 -7.51 26.19
CA ASP A 177 -6.49 -7.97 27.37
C ASP A 177 -7.47 -8.42 28.44
N TYR A 178 -7.43 -9.71 28.77
CA TYR A 178 -8.23 -10.34 29.82
C TYR A 178 -7.54 -10.29 31.19
N GLY A 179 -6.32 -9.76 31.25
CA GLY A 179 -5.57 -9.55 32.49
C GLY A 179 -4.99 -10.83 33.08
N ILE A 180 -4.78 -10.80 34.38
CA ILE A 180 -4.26 -11.93 35.17
C ILE A 180 -5.45 -12.66 35.77
N ILE A 181 -5.64 -13.91 35.37
CA ILE A 181 -6.65 -14.81 35.89
C ILE A 181 -6.02 -15.63 37.03
N PRO A 182 -6.65 -15.70 38.21
CA PRO A 182 -6.18 -16.56 39.29
C PRO A 182 -6.14 -18.03 38.86
N ASP A 183 -5.32 -18.85 39.53
CA ASP A 183 -5.23 -20.30 39.28
C ASP A 183 -6.48 -21.00 39.84
N ASN A 184 -7.59 -20.81 39.13
CA ASN A 184 -8.90 -21.29 39.47
C ASN A 184 -9.62 -21.78 38.19
N LEU A 185 -10.10 -23.02 38.24
CA LEU A 185 -10.75 -23.66 37.09
C LEU A 185 -11.97 -22.89 36.59
N GLU A 186 -12.83 -22.42 37.50
CA GLU A 186 -14.07 -21.71 37.14
C GLU A 186 -13.76 -20.36 36.47
N GLN A 187 -12.86 -19.58 37.05
CA GLN A 187 -12.45 -18.28 36.50
C GLN A 187 -11.72 -18.44 35.17
N THR A 188 -10.85 -19.44 35.04
CA THR A 188 -10.20 -19.78 33.76
C THR A 188 -11.23 -20.17 32.71
N THR A 189 -12.23 -20.98 33.08
CA THR A 189 -13.32 -21.39 32.18
C THR A 189 -14.11 -20.18 31.68
N ILE A 190 -14.46 -19.24 32.57
CA ILE A 190 -15.19 -18.03 32.19
C ILE A 190 -14.35 -17.18 31.23
N ALA A 191 -13.10 -16.88 31.58
CA ALA A 191 -12.22 -16.05 30.76
C ALA A 191 -11.97 -16.64 29.36
N VAL A 192 -11.76 -17.96 29.27
CA VAL A 192 -11.58 -18.63 27.97
C VAL A 192 -12.87 -18.61 27.14
N ASN A 193 -14.04 -18.84 27.76
CA ASN A 193 -15.31 -18.79 27.04
C ASN A 193 -15.64 -17.38 26.52
N GLU A 194 -15.35 -16.34 27.30
CA GLU A 194 -15.47 -14.96 26.85
C GLU A 194 -14.51 -14.68 25.67
N ALA A 195 -13.25 -15.10 25.78
CA ALA A 195 -12.27 -14.95 24.72
C ALA A 195 -12.66 -15.66 23.41
N MET A 196 -13.25 -16.86 23.49
CA MET A 196 -13.72 -17.60 22.31
C MET A 196 -14.87 -16.92 21.57
N GLN A 197 -15.67 -16.09 22.24
CA GLN A 197 -16.76 -15.36 21.61
C GLN A 197 -16.28 -14.05 20.96
N ASP A 198 -15.19 -13.50 21.48
CA ASP A 198 -14.75 -12.14 21.20
C ASP A 198 -13.49 -12.04 20.34
N CYS A 199 -12.72 -13.14 20.23
CA CYS A 199 -11.40 -13.15 19.61
C CYS A 199 -11.30 -14.20 18.50
N ASP A 200 -10.49 -13.89 17.48
CA ASP A 200 -10.08 -14.85 16.45
C ASP A 200 -8.92 -15.74 16.94
N VAL A 201 -8.08 -15.20 17.85
CA VAL A 201 -6.93 -15.90 18.43
C VAL A 201 -6.84 -15.56 19.91
N LEU A 202 -6.60 -16.57 20.75
CA LEU A 202 -6.28 -16.38 22.16
C LEU A 202 -4.82 -16.79 22.43
N ILE A 203 -4.04 -15.89 23.01
CA ILE A 203 -2.67 -16.15 23.45
C ILE A 203 -2.65 -16.12 24.97
N SER A 204 -2.26 -17.24 25.57
CA SER A 204 -2.00 -17.30 27.01
C SER A 204 -0.50 -17.19 27.29
N THR A 205 -0.15 -16.39 28.30
CA THR A 205 1.21 -16.35 28.84
C THR A 205 1.38 -17.25 30.07
N ALA A 206 0.41 -18.11 30.36
CA ALA A 206 0.43 -19.07 31.45
C ALA A 206 1.57 -20.08 31.31
N GLY A 207 2.08 -20.56 32.46
CA GLY A 207 2.98 -21.70 32.48
C GLY A 207 2.23 -22.97 32.10
N VAL A 208 2.46 -23.49 30.90
CA VAL A 208 1.94 -24.81 30.51
C VAL A 208 2.88 -25.87 31.10
N SER A 209 2.53 -26.37 32.28
CA SER A 209 3.30 -27.35 33.04
C SER A 209 2.46 -28.62 33.24
N VAL A 210 3.11 -29.78 33.27
CA VAL A 210 2.47 -31.09 33.55
C VAL A 210 2.09 -31.28 35.02
N GLY A 211 1.58 -30.24 35.68
CA GLY A 211 1.27 -30.21 37.11
C GLY A 211 -0.22 -30.02 37.42
N ASP A 212 -0.59 -30.26 38.68
CA ASP A 212 -1.97 -30.26 39.19
C ASP A 212 -2.71 -28.91 39.09
N TYR A 213 -2.03 -27.83 38.70
CA TYR A 213 -2.55 -26.47 38.59
C TYR A 213 -2.69 -25.98 37.13
N ASP A 214 -2.57 -26.87 36.14
CA ASP A 214 -2.76 -26.51 34.72
C ASP A 214 -4.26 -26.50 34.34
N PHE A 215 -4.97 -25.50 34.86
CA PHE A 215 -6.39 -25.30 34.58
C PHE A 215 -6.64 -24.90 33.13
N LEU A 216 -5.69 -24.21 32.49
CA LEU A 216 -5.84 -23.78 31.09
C LEU A 216 -5.87 -24.98 30.16
N THR A 217 -4.92 -25.92 30.28
CA THR A 217 -4.94 -27.16 29.49
C THR A 217 -6.23 -27.93 29.74
N THR A 218 -6.65 -28.06 31.02
CA THR A 218 -7.91 -28.74 31.37
C THR A 218 -9.12 -28.10 30.68
N VAL A 219 -9.24 -26.76 30.71
CA VAL A 219 -10.33 -26.04 30.06
C VAL A 219 -10.30 -26.25 28.55
N ILE A 220 -9.12 -26.12 27.93
CA ILE A 220 -8.99 -26.27 26.48
C ILE A 220 -9.34 -27.70 26.02
N GLU A 221 -8.94 -28.75 26.77
CA GLU A 221 -9.30 -30.14 26.47
C GLU A 221 -10.81 -30.38 26.46
N THR A 222 -11.57 -29.61 27.24
CA THR A 222 -13.04 -29.68 27.24
C THR A 222 -13.69 -28.91 26.09
N LEU A 223 -13.01 -27.90 25.54
CA LEU A 223 -13.57 -26.97 24.56
C LEU A 223 -13.15 -27.28 23.12
N GLY A 224 -12.04 -28.00 22.90
CA GLY A 224 -11.53 -28.26 21.56
C GLY A 224 -10.43 -29.31 21.50
N GLN A 225 -9.70 -29.31 20.38
CA GLN A 225 -8.57 -30.20 20.16
C GLN A 225 -7.25 -29.49 20.42
N ILE A 226 -6.43 -30.07 21.29
CA ILE A 226 -5.08 -29.57 21.57
C ILE A 226 -4.07 -30.29 20.69
N ASN A 227 -3.29 -29.51 19.93
CA ASN A 227 -2.07 -30.00 19.32
C ASN A 227 -0.86 -29.64 20.19
N HIS A 228 -0.26 -30.65 20.83
CA HIS A 228 0.93 -30.48 21.65
C HIS A 228 2.20 -30.56 20.80
N TYR A 229 2.99 -29.49 20.77
CA TYR A 229 4.28 -29.47 20.09
C TYR A 229 5.43 -29.36 21.09
N LYS A 230 6.42 -30.26 20.95
CA LYS A 230 7.76 -30.07 21.52
C LYS A 230 8.67 -29.50 20.45
N VAL A 231 9.10 -28.26 20.65
CA VAL A 231 9.94 -27.55 19.69
C VAL A 231 11.41 -27.70 20.12
N ALA A 232 12.29 -28.04 19.17
CA ALA A 232 13.73 -28.17 19.42
C ALA A 232 14.40 -26.79 19.58
N MET A 233 14.07 -26.09 20.67
CA MET A 233 14.60 -24.79 21.06
C MET A 233 15.12 -24.85 22.49
N LYS A 234 16.14 -24.05 22.81
CA LYS A 234 16.67 -23.91 24.18
C LYS A 234 16.14 -22.60 24.77
N LEU A 235 15.46 -22.69 25.92
CA LEU A 235 14.78 -21.65 26.73
C LEU A 235 13.23 -21.69 26.75
N VAL A 236 12.56 -22.36 25.80
CA VAL A 236 11.11 -22.69 25.83
C VAL A 236 10.91 -24.06 25.16
N SER A 237 10.17 -24.99 25.77
CA SER A 237 10.06 -26.38 25.25
C SER A 237 8.66 -26.82 24.81
N LEU A 238 7.61 -26.06 25.15
CA LEU A 238 6.21 -26.43 24.95
C LEU A 238 5.42 -25.29 24.28
N LEU A 239 4.67 -25.63 23.23
CA LEU A 239 3.73 -24.75 22.54
C LEU A 239 2.42 -25.52 22.32
N TYR A 240 1.31 -24.89 22.70
CA TYR A 240 -0.04 -25.43 22.55
C TYR A 240 -0.77 -24.62 21.48
N LEU A 241 -1.27 -25.30 20.45
CA LEU A 241 -2.13 -24.71 19.43
C LEU A 241 -3.50 -25.37 19.48
N VAL A 242 -4.54 -24.55 19.51
CA VAL A 242 -5.94 -24.97 19.54
C VAL A 242 -6.58 -24.46 18.25
N ASN A 243 -7.25 -25.35 17.52
CA ASN A 243 -8.01 -25.04 16.31
C ASN A 243 -9.51 -25.10 16.58
#